data_AF-A0A6J1P6Q3-F1
#
_entry.id   AF-A0A6J1P6Q3-F1
#
_cell.length_a   1.000
_cell.length_b   1.000
_cell.length_c   1.000
_cell.angle_alpha   90.00
_cell.angle_beta   90.00
_cell.angle_gamma   90.00
#
_symmetry.space_group_name_H-M   'P 1'
#
loop_
_entity.id
_entity.type
_entity.pdbx_description
1 polymer ?
#
loop_
_entity_poly.entity_id
_entity_poly.type
_entity_poly.pdbx_seq_one_letter_code
_entity_poly.pdbx_strand_id
1 'polypeptide(L)'
;MAFIHSLIIILFASAVSIEGATTNPRVAIAVLNSQNATGIVTFTETDNGIHVQGTLTGLAEGLYGFHVHEIGDTTTCDTTGPHFDPHERLHGGRDHD
;
A
#
# COMPACT_ATOMS: atom_id res chain seq x y z
N MET A 1 -6.70 45.28 -51.23
CA MET A 1 -5.81 45.29 -50.06
C MET A 1 -6.30 46.39 -49.12
N ALA A 2 -6.50 46.25 -47.82
CA ALA A 2 -6.12 45.20 -46.88
C ALA A 2 -7.13 45.18 -45.71
N PHE A 3 -7.25 43.99 -45.12
CA PHE A 3 -8.11 43.60 -44.02
C PHE A 3 -7.71 44.28 -42.70
N ILE A 4 -8.68 44.73 -41.89
CA ILE A 4 -8.48 44.81 -40.44
C ILE A 4 -9.81 44.50 -39.73
N HIS A 5 -10.20 43.23 -39.74
CA HIS A 5 -11.07 42.70 -38.69
C HIS A 5 -10.16 42.45 -37.50
N SER A 6 -10.02 43.44 -36.61
CA SER A 6 -9.27 43.28 -35.37
C SER A 6 -10.00 42.25 -34.51
N LEU A 7 -9.51 41.03 -34.63
CA LEU A 7 -9.84 39.86 -33.85
C LEU A 7 -9.50 40.18 -32.39
N ILE A 8 -10.52 40.55 -31.62
CA ILE A 8 -10.43 40.57 -30.16
C ILE A 8 -10.36 39.11 -29.73
N ILE A 9 -9.15 38.57 -29.65
CA ILE A 9 -8.87 37.31 -28.96
C ILE A 9 -9.03 37.63 -27.47
N ILE A 10 -10.26 37.59 -26.97
CA ILE A 10 -10.52 37.56 -25.54
C ILE A 10 -9.96 36.22 -25.06
N LEU A 11 -8.80 36.31 -24.43
CA LEU A 11 -8.17 35.28 -23.63
C LEU A 11 -9.12 34.95 -22.48
N PHE A 12 -10.14 34.13 -22.73
CA PHE A 12 -10.82 33.42 -21.66
C PHE A 12 -9.83 32.37 -21.17
N ALA A 13 -9.01 32.77 -20.20
CA ALA A 13 -8.33 31.83 -19.34
C ALA A 13 -9.42 31.01 -18.65
N SER A 14 -9.78 29.87 -19.24
CA SER A 14 -10.46 28.82 -18.53
C SER A 14 -9.55 28.43 -17.38
N ALA A 15 -9.97 28.75 -16.16
CA ALA A 15 -9.39 28.17 -14.97
C ALA A 15 -9.54 26.65 -15.11
N VAL A 16 -8.46 25.98 -15.51
CA VAL A 16 -8.30 24.55 -15.29
C VAL A 16 -8.14 24.42 -13.78
N SER A 17 -9.24 24.06 -13.11
CA SER A 17 -9.15 23.44 -11.81
C SER A 17 -8.51 22.07 -12.05
N ILE A 18 -7.21 21.95 -11.75
CA ILE A 18 -6.63 20.63 -11.50
C ILE A 18 -7.19 20.21 -10.16
N GLU A 19 -8.36 19.58 -10.18
CA GLU A 19 -8.81 18.76 -9.07
C GLU A 19 -7.78 17.63 -8.98
N GLY A 20 -6.77 17.81 -8.13
CA GLY A 20 -5.87 16.73 -7.77
C GLY A 20 -6.76 15.60 -7.28
N ALA A 21 -6.80 14.50 -8.03
CA ALA A 21 -7.66 13.38 -7.75
C ALA A 21 -7.46 12.96 -6.29
N THR A 22 -8.42 13.25 -5.43
CA THR A 22 -8.44 12.71 -4.07
C THR A 22 -8.81 11.25 -4.18
N THR A 23 -7.87 10.43 -4.65
CA THR A 23 -7.98 8.99 -4.63
C THR A 23 -8.01 8.58 -3.16
N ASN A 24 -9.11 7.99 -2.72
CA ASN A 24 -9.13 7.32 -1.42
C ASN A 24 -7.90 6.40 -1.34
N PRO A 25 -7.13 6.42 -0.24
CA PRO A 25 -5.94 5.60 -0.14
C PRO A 25 -6.33 4.12 -0.30
N ARG A 26 -5.51 3.35 -1.02
CA ARG A 26 -5.73 1.90 -1.15
C ARG A 26 -5.39 1.25 0.18
N VAL A 27 -6.34 0.50 0.72
CA VAL A 27 -6.23 -0.15 2.03
C VAL A 27 -6.45 -1.65 1.88
N ALA A 28 -5.60 -2.44 2.54
CA ALA A 28 -5.76 -3.87 2.71
C ALA A 28 -5.68 -4.22 4.20
N ILE A 29 -6.37 -5.29 4.62
CA ILE A 29 -6.43 -5.72 6.02
C ILE A 29 -6.15 -7.22 6.09
N ALA A 30 -5.21 -7.62 6.94
CA ALA A 30 -4.98 -9.00 7.32
C ALA A 30 -5.51 -9.24 8.74
N VAL A 31 -6.35 -10.25 8.90
CA VAL A 31 -6.87 -10.69 10.20
C VAL A 31 -6.10 -11.95 10.60
N LEU A 32 -5.38 -11.87 11.72
CA LEU A 32 -4.65 -13.00 12.28
C LEU A 32 -5.54 -13.68 13.31
N ASN A 33 -5.76 -14.98 13.12
CA ASN A 33 -6.55 -15.79 14.03
C ASN A 33 -5.91 -17.16 14.19
N SER A 34 -5.27 -17.38 15.34
CA SER A 34 -4.66 -18.65 15.71
C SER A 34 -5.03 -19.00 17.15
N GLN A 35 -4.65 -20.19 17.61
CA GLN A 35 -4.90 -20.62 18.99
C GLN A 35 -4.23 -19.73 20.04
N ASN A 36 -3.06 -19.16 19.71
CA ASN A 36 -2.21 -18.45 20.68
C ASN A 36 -2.11 -16.94 20.42
N ALA A 37 -2.50 -16.48 19.24
CA ALA A 37 -2.41 -15.08 18.87
C ALA A 37 -3.55 -14.67 17.95
N THR A 38 -4.13 -13.49 18.22
CA THR A 38 -5.12 -12.85 17.35
C THR A 38 -4.76 -11.39 17.13
N GLY A 39 -5.14 -10.84 15.99
CA GLY A 39 -4.83 -9.45 15.69
C GLY A 39 -5.33 -8.99 14.33
N ILE A 40 -5.14 -7.71 14.07
CA ILE A 40 -5.45 -7.07 12.80
C ILE A 40 -4.23 -6.26 12.38
N VAL A 41 -3.85 -6.39 11.11
CA VAL A 41 -2.82 -5.56 10.47
C VAL A 41 -3.43 -4.87 9.26
N THR A 42 -3.31 -3.55 9.22
CA THR A 42 -3.76 -2.70 8.13
C THR A 42 -2.55 -2.23 7.33
N PHE A 43 -2.66 -2.38 6.01
CA PHE A 43 -1.71 -1.87 5.03
C PHE A 43 -2.38 -0.73 4.28
N THR A 44 -1.79 0.46 4.33
CA THR A 44 -2.29 1.64 3.62
C THR A 44 -1.23 2.12 2.65
N GLU A 45 -1.59 2.23 1.37
CA GLU A 45 -0.74 2.83 0.36
C GLU A 45 -0.62 4.34 0.60
N THR A 46 0.62 4.83 0.54
CA THR A 46 1.00 6.24 0.71
C THR A 46 1.94 6.63 -0.41
N ASP A 47 2.17 7.92 -0.58
CA ASP A 47 3.12 8.45 -1.59
C ASP A 47 4.56 7.92 -1.40
N ASN A 48 4.91 7.45 -0.20
CA ASN A 48 6.25 6.97 0.16
C ASN A 48 6.32 5.44 0.34
N GLY A 49 5.32 4.69 -0.14
CA GLY A 49 5.23 3.24 0.02
C GLY A 49 4.07 2.82 0.92
N ILE A 50 4.20 1.70 1.65
CA ILE A 50 3.11 1.14 2.45
C ILE A 50 3.30 1.47 3.93
N HIS A 51 2.30 2.11 4.53
CA HIS A 51 2.18 2.22 5.98
C HIS A 51 1.55 0.94 6.55
N VAL A 52 2.27 0.29 7.47
CA VAL A 52 1.82 -0.93 8.15
C VAL A 52 1.54 -0.61 9.61
N GLN A 53 0.31 -0.85 10.05
CA GLN A 53 -0.12 -0.65 11.43
C GLN A 53 -0.94 -1.86 11.88
N GLY A 54 -0.71 -2.36 13.10
CA GLY A 54 -1.52 -3.45 13.62
C GLY A 54 -1.43 -3.61 15.12
N THR A 55 -2.35 -4.41 15.65
CA THR A 55 -2.40 -4.81 17.06
C THR A 55 -2.52 -6.32 17.11
N LEU A 56 -1.63 -6.97 17.86
CA LEU A 56 -1.66 -8.41 18.14
C LEU A 56 -1.77 -8.62 19.64
N THR A 57 -2.50 -9.65 20.05
CA THR A 57 -2.69 -10.06 21.45
C THR A 57 -2.48 -11.56 21.60
N GLY A 58 -2.18 -12.01 22.82
CA GLY A 58 -2.00 -13.43 23.18
C GLY A 58 -0.54 -13.92 23.17
N LEU A 59 0.38 -13.14 22.61
CA LEU A 59 1.81 -13.42 22.67
C LEU A 59 2.40 -12.99 24.02
N ALA A 60 3.38 -13.75 24.50
CA ALA A 60 4.22 -13.34 25.61
C ALA A 60 5.09 -12.13 25.22
N GLU A 61 5.70 -11.47 26.20
CA GLU A 61 6.67 -10.42 25.90
C GLU A 61 7.87 -10.99 25.14
N GLY A 62 8.22 -10.36 24.03
CA GLY A 62 9.32 -10.79 23.17
C GLY A 62 9.30 -10.13 21.79
N LEU A 63 10.35 -10.40 21.01
CA LEU A 63 10.45 -10.02 19.61
C LEU A 63 10.03 -11.20 18.73
N TYR A 64 9.19 -10.93 17.73
CA TYR A 64 8.63 -11.93 16.82
C TYR A 64 8.87 -11.49 15.37
N GLY A 65 9.15 -12.44 14.48
CA GLY A 65 9.22 -12.19 13.05
C GLY A 65 7.83 -11.86 12.48
N PHE A 66 7.79 -10.96 11.48
CA PHE A 66 6.58 -10.60 10.77
C PHE A 66 6.89 -10.56 9.27
N HIS A 67 6.23 -11.44 8.51
CA HIS A 67 6.52 -11.65 7.09
C HIS A 67 5.23 -11.73 6.27
N VAL A 68 5.32 -11.34 5.00
CA VAL A 68 4.32 -11.66 3.98
C VAL A 68 4.77 -12.95 3.31
N HIS A 69 3.89 -13.94 3.26
CA HIS A 69 4.13 -15.19 2.55
C HIS A 69 3.56 -15.11 1.13
N GLU A 70 4.12 -15.92 0.22
CA GLU A 70 3.82 -15.85 -1.21
C GLU A 70 2.35 -16.21 -1.55
N ILE A 71 1.76 -17.13 -0.80
CA ILE A 71 0.46 -17.73 -1.11
C ILE A 71 -0.58 -17.33 -0.06
N GLY A 72 -1.73 -16.84 -0.52
CA GLY A 72 -2.88 -16.49 0.32
C GLY A 72 -3.73 -17.67 0.80
N ASP A 73 -3.20 -18.89 0.81
CA ASP A 73 -3.90 -20.07 1.32
C ASP A 73 -3.71 -20.20 2.84
N THR A 74 -4.76 -19.84 3.58
CA THR A 74 -4.78 -19.85 5.04
C THR A 74 -5.40 -21.13 5.63
N THR A 75 -5.47 -22.23 4.88
CA THR A 75 -5.97 -23.52 5.39
C THR A 75 -5.14 -24.00 6.59
N THR A 76 -3.81 -23.85 6.50
CA THR A 76 -2.89 -23.87 7.65
C THR A 76 -1.87 -22.73 7.51
N CYS A 77 -1.03 -22.49 8.53
CA CYS A 77 0.05 -21.51 8.39
C CYS A 77 1.12 -21.97 7.38
N ASP A 78 1.36 -23.27 7.28
CA ASP A 78 2.40 -23.85 6.42
C ASP A 78 2.03 -23.80 4.93
N THR A 79 0.74 -23.79 4.60
CA THR A 79 0.25 -23.71 3.20
C THR A 79 0.47 -22.35 2.55
N THR A 80 0.86 -21.34 3.32
CA THR A 80 1.15 -20.00 2.81
C THR A 80 2.44 -19.93 1.98
N GLY A 81 3.26 -20.98 2.00
CA GLY A 81 4.48 -21.08 1.20
C GLY A 81 5.66 -20.30 1.80
N PRO A 82 6.71 -20.01 1.01
CA PRO A 82 7.87 -19.27 1.48
C PRO A 82 7.56 -17.79 1.71
N HIS A 83 8.55 -17.02 2.18
CA HIS A 83 8.46 -15.57 2.17
C HIS A 83 8.22 -15.06 0.74
N PHE A 84 7.32 -14.09 0.58
CA PHE A 84 7.11 -13.44 -0.70
C PHE A 84 8.39 -12.72 -1.12
N ASP A 85 9.02 -13.21 -2.18
CA ASP A 85 10.22 -12.62 -2.75
C ASP A 85 10.16 -12.68 -4.29
N PRO A 86 9.66 -11.61 -4.95
CA PRO A 86 9.59 -11.54 -6.39
C PRO A 86 10.95 -11.37 -7.07
N HIS A 87 12.04 -11.29 -6.30
CA HIS A 87 13.39 -11.03 -6.78
C HIS A 87 14.40 -12.12 -6.39
N GLU A 88 13.96 -13.22 -5.76
CA GLU A 88 14.78 -14.39 -5.43
C GLU A 88 16.08 -14.05 -4.67
N ARG A 89 15.98 -13.19 -3.67
CA ARG A 89 17.09 -12.74 -2.83
C ARG A 89 17.30 -13.68 -1.64
N LEU A 90 18.43 -13.49 -0.96
CA LEU A 90 18.65 -14.12 0.35
C LEU A 90 17.79 -13.42 1.40
N HIS A 91 17.30 -14.20 2.38
CA HIS A 91 16.52 -13.64 3.47
C HIS A 91 17.32 -12.60 4.28
N GLY A 92 16.71 -11.45 4.52
CA GLY A 92 17.27 -10.34 5.29
C GLY A 92 16.22 -9.62 6.12
N GLY A 93 16.69 -8.70 6.97
CA GLY A 93 15.81 -7.79 7.71
C GLY A 93 15.28 -6.67 6.82
N ARG A 94 14.39 -5.83 7.36
CA ARG A 94 13.78 -4.69 6.65
C ARG A 94 14.80 -3.73 6.03
N ASP A 95 15.93 -3.54 6.70
CA ASP A 95 16.98 -2.59 6.28
C ASP A 95 18.08 -3.29 5.45
N HIS A 96 17.83 -4.50 4.96
CA HIS A 96 18.73 -5.25 4.09
C HIS A 96 18.33 -5.04 2.62
N ASP A 97 19.27 -4.59 1.79
CA ASP A 97 19.09 -4.38 0.35
C ASP A 97 18.89 -5.71 -0.43
#